data_AF-A0A452FRV6-F1
#
_entry.id   AF-A0A452FRV6-F1
#
_cell.length_a   1.000
_cell.length_b   1.000
_cell.length_c   1.000
_cell.angle_alpha   90.00
_cell.angle_beta   90.00
_cell.angle_gamma   90.00
#
_symmetry.space_group_name_H-M   'P 1'
#
loop_
_entity.id
_entity.type
_entity.pdbx_description
1 polymer ?
#
loop_
_entity_poly.entity_id
_entity_poly.type
_entity_poly.pdbx_seq_one_letter_code
_entity_poly.pdbx_strand_id
1 'polypeptide(L)'
;MWGRWVRPLLRSEVLSPFGRFSPALRRDFTTTTTKEGYDMRRVDITPLEQRKLTFDTHALVLDLEAHGFDKAQAETIVSALTTLSNVSLDTIYKEMVTQAQQEITVQQLMAHLDSIRKDMVILEKSEFANLRAENQKMKIELEQVKQQLINETSRIRADNKLDINLERSRVTDMFTDQEKKLMEATTEFTRNDTKTRGIISETGNKIDTEIASLKTLMESNKLETIRYLAASVFTCLAIALGFYRLWK
;
A
#
# COMPACT_ATOMS: atom_id res chain seq x y z
N MET A 1 -38.38 -4.92 -2.81
CA MET A 1 -37.79 -4.47 -1.53
C MET A 1 -36.98 -3.22 -1.78
N TRP A 2 -37.45 -2.10 -1.22
CA TRP A 2 -36.85 -0.77 -1.28
C TRP A 2 -35.73 -0.60 -0.23
N GLY A 3 -34.86 0.39 -0.47
CA GLY A 3 -33.94 0.98 0.51
C GLY A 3 -32.54 1.14 -0.10
N ARG A 4 -32.18 2.23 -0.80
CA ARG A 4 -32.19 3.66 -0.44
C ARG A 4 -31.54 3.92 0.93
N TRP A 5 -30.20 3.95 0.93
CA TRP A 5 -29.42 4.72 1.89
C TRP A 5 -28.75 5.86 1.15
N VAL A 6 -29.39 7.03 1.25
CA VAL A 6 -28.78 8.33 0.99
C VAL A 6 -28.88 9.07 2.32
N ARG A 7 -27.75 9.45 2.90
CA ARG A 7 -27.63 10.76 3.55
C ARG A 7 -26.29 11.41 3.21
N PRO A 8 -26.30 12.70 2.83
CA PRO A 8 -25.11 13.51 2.58
C PRO A 8 -24.73 14.32 3.84
N LEU A 9 -23.53 14.92 3.87
CA LEU A 9 -23.32 16.38 3.95
C LEU A 9 -21.84 16.74 4.17
N LEU A 10 -21.37 17.66 3.32
CA LEU A 10 -20.34 18.72 3.50
C LEU A 10 -18.87 18.29 3.62
N ARG A 11 -18.04 18.46 2.57
CA ARG A 11 -17.45 19.70 1.98
C ARG A 11 -16.36 20.33 2.86
N SER A 12 -15.09 20.17 2.49
CA SER A 12 -14.32 21.20 1.75
C SER A 12 -12.87 20.77 1.56
N GLU A 13 -12.38 20.97 0.34
CA GLU A 13 -11.01 20.81 -0.13
C GLU A 13 -10.02 21.73 0.59
N VAL A 14 -8.78 21.27 0.83
CA VAL A 14 -7.55 22.06 0.59
C VAL A 14 -6.43 21.13 0.12
N LEU A 15 -5.91 21.48 -1.05
CA LEU A 15 -4.72 21.10 -1.80
C LEU A 15 -3.59 20.25 -1.15
N SER A 16 -3.17 19.23 -1.90
CA SER A 16 -1.81 18.62 -1.95
C SER A 16 -0.75 19.64 -2.44
N PRO A 17 0.59 19.41 -2.34
CA PRO A 17 1.26 18.33 -3.09
C PRO A 17 2.53 17.74 -2.43
N PHE A 18 2.87 16.49 -2.76
CA PHE A 18 4.22 15.99 -3.13
C PHE A 18 4.28 14.47 -2.95
N GLY A 19 4.64 13.77 -4.03
CA GLY A 19 4.85 12.33 -4.02
C GLY A 19 4.76 11.73 -5.41
N ARG A 20 5.83 11.92 -6.20
CA ARG A 20 6.07 11.24 -7.49
C ARG A 20 6.22 9.73 -7.30
N PHE A 21 6.17 9.02 -8.44
CA PHE A 21 6.36 7.57 -8.70
C PHE A 21 5.05 6.78 -8.57
N SER A 22 4.47 6.19 -9.63
CA SER A 22 5.09 5.48 -10.75
C SER A 22 4.28 5.64 -12.04
N PRO A 23 4.90 5.55 -13.24
CA PRO A 23 4.14 5.46 -14.47
C PRO A 23 3.46 4.10 -14.51
N ALA A 24 2.12 4.10 -14.44
CA ALA A 24 1.34 2.93 -14.75
C ALA A 24 1.76 2.43 -16.13
N LEU A 25 2.30 1.20 -16.17
CA LEU A 25 2.63 0.46 -17.36
C LEU A 25 1.41 0.50 -18.28
N ARG A 26 1.48 1.33 -19.32
CA ARG A 26 0.53 1.30 -20.43
C ARG A 26 0.50 -0.15 -20.90
N ARG A 27 -0.63 -0.82 -20.71
CA ARG A 27 -0.96 -2.00 -21.49
C ARG A 27 -1.10 -1.52 -22.92
N ASP A 28 0.01 -1.56 -23.65
CA ASP A 28 -0.02 -1.53 -25.10
C ASP A 28 -0.63 -2.87 -25.53
N PHE A 29 -1.95 -2.90 -25.57
CA PHE A 29 -2.68 -3.90 -26.31
C PHE A 29 -2.29 -3.68 -27.76
N THR A 30 -1.27 -4.40 -28.24
CA THR A 30 -0.95 -4.46 -29.66
C THR A 30 -2.14 -5.14 -30.33
N THR A 31 -3.16 -4.34 -30.65
CA THR A 31 -4.11 -4.70 -31.68
C THR A 31 -3.27 -4.96 -32.91
N THR A 32 -3.12 -6.22 -33.27
CA THR A 32 -2.59 -6.66 -34.56
C THR A 32 -3.19 -5.77 -35.62
N THR A 33 -2.35 -4.95 -36.24
CA THR A 33 -2.66 -4.11 -37.39
C THR A 33 -3.45 -4.97 -38.36
N THR A 34 -4.75 -4.67 -38.50
CA THR A 34 -5.58 -5.23 -39.56
C THR A 34 -4.91 -4.82 -40.86
N LYS A 35 -4.15 -5.74 -41.48
CA LYS A 35 -3.58 -5.50 -42.79
C LYS A 35 -4.75 -5.34 -43.76
N GLU A 36 -4.99 -4.09 -44.15
CA GLU A 36 -5.74 -3.74 -45.34
C GLU A 36 -5.17 -4.49 -46.55
N GLY A 37 -6.06 -4.90 -47.44
CA GLY A 37 -5.70 -5.44 -48.75
C GLY A 37 -5.94 -6.92 -48.89
N TYR A 38 -7.20 -7.36 -48.82
CA TYR A 38 -7.59 -8.58 -49.53
C TYR A 38 -7.55 -8.24 -51.02
N ASP A 39 -6.42 -8.53 -51.65
CA ASP A 39 -6.23 -8.39 -53.09
C ASP A 39 -7.02 -9.50 -53.80
N MET A 40 -8.34 -9.31 -53.91
CA MET A 40 -9.16 -10.07 -54.83
C MET A 40 -8.69 -9.74 -56.23
N ARG A 41 -7.75 -10.55 -56.76
CA ARG A 41 -7.40 -10.48 -58.18
C ARG A 41 -8.71 -10.56 -58.96
N ARG A 42 -9.04 -9.49 -59.69
CA ARG A 42 -10.06 -9.54 -60.73
C ARG A 42 -9.63 -10.62 -61.70
N VAL A 43 -10.43 -11.67 -61.76
CA VAL A 43 -10.23 -12.75 -62.71
C VAL A 43 -10.85 -12.27 -64.01
N ASP A 44 -9.99 -11.94 -64.97
CA ASP A 44 -10.44 -11.56 -66.31
C ASP A 44 -10.89 -12.80 -67.09
N ILE A 45 -11.95 -12.60 -67.87
CA ILE A 45 -12.73 -13.64 -68.55
C ILE A 45 -11.90 -14.27 -69.68
N THR A 46 -11.91 -15.60 -69.76
CA THR A 46 -11.38 -16.41 -70.86
C THR A 46 -11.99 -16.06 -72.23
N PRO A 47 -11.29 -16.32 -73.35
CA PRO A 47 -11.57 -15.71 -74.65
C PRO A 47 -12.92 -16.08 -75.26
N LEU A 48 -13.46 -15.18 -76.09
CA LEU A 48 -14.71 -15.25 -76.85
C LEU A 48 -14.93 -16.49 -77.74
N GLU A 49 -13.93 -17.37 -77.86
CA GLU A 49 -13.82 -18.39 -78.91
C GLU A 49 -14.74 -19.61 -78.74
N GLN A 50 -15.23 -19.87 -77.52
CA GLN A 50 -16.20 -20.95 -77.27
C GLN A 50 -17.66 -20.57 -77.53
N ARG A 51 -17.95 -19.33 -77.97
CA ARG A 51 -19.30 -18.82 -78.22
C ARG A 51 -19.86 -19.21 -79.59
N LYS A 52 -19.70 -20.46 -79.99
CA LYS A 52 -20.22 -20.94 -81.28
C LYS A 52 -21.65 -21.44 -81.10
N LEU A 53 -22.61 -20.62 -81.51
CA LEU A 53 -24.01 -21.03 -81.65
C LEU A 53 -24.07 -22.17 -82.68
N THR A 54 -24.43 -23.38 -82.25
CA THR A 54 -24.59 -24.57 -83.12
C THR A 54 -25.94 -24.55 -83.83
N PHE A 55 -26.29 -23.43 -84.44
CA PHE A 55 -27.52 -23.30 -85.20
C PHE A 55 -27.23 -23.66 -86.66
N ASP A 56 -27.90 -24.69 -87.17
CA ASP A 56 -27.85 -24.99 -88.59
C ASP A 56 -28.84 -24.08 -89.33
N THR A 57 -28.37 -22.88 -89.66
CA THR A 57 -29.12 -21.87 -90.39
C THR A 57 -29.71 -22.42 -91.69
N HIS A 58 -28.99 -23.34 -92.36
CA HIS A 58 -29.41 -23.88 -93.64
C HIS A 58 -30.52 -24.92 -93.51
N ALA A 59 -30.43 -25.82 -92.53
CA ALA A 59 -31.49 -26.79 -92.26
C ALA A 59 -32.83 -26.12 -91.91
N LEU A 60 -32.79 -25.01 -91.17
CA LEU A 60 -33.98 -24.26 -90.79
C LEU A 60 -34.60 -23.46 -91.94
N VAL A 61 -33.79 -22.92 -92.85
CA VAL A 61 -34.31 -22.28 -94.07
C VAL A 61 -35.01 -23.31 -94.94
N LEU A 62 -34.42 -24.50 -95.14
CA LEU A 62 -35.04 -25.59 -95.91
C LEU A 62 -36.34 -26.08 -95.27
N ASP A 63 -36.40 -26.19 -93.95
CA ASP A 63 -37.61 -26.60 -93.23
C ASP A 63 -38.73 -25.56 -93.38
N LEU A 64 -38.41 -24.27 -93.29
CA LEU A 64 -39.38 -23.20 -93.50
C LEU A 64 -39.88 -23.14 -94.95
N GLU A 65 -38.99 -23.32 -95.93
CA GLU A 65 -39.36 -23.43 -97.35
C GLU A 65 -40.32 -24.61 -97.58
N ALA A 66 -40.07 -25.76 -96.95
CA ALA A 66 -40.93 -26.94 -97.04
C ALA A 66 -42.34 -26.71 -96.44
N HIS A 67 -42.48 -25.76 -95.51
CA HIS A 67 -43.76 -25.38 -94.90
C HIS A 67 -44.44 -24.18 -95.59
N GLY A 68 -43.99 -23.81 -96.79
CA GLY A 68 -44.69 -22.84 -97.65
C GLY A 68 -44.24 -21.39 -97.48
N PHE A 69 -43.09 -21.13 -96.83
CA PHE A 69 -42.47 -19.81 -96.82
C PHE A 69 -41.64 -19.59 -98.09
N ASP A 70 -41.68 -18.37 -98.63
CA ASP A 70 -40.73 -18.00 -99.68
C ASP A 70 -39.31 -17.95 -99.11
N LYS A 71 -38.31 -18.25 -99.95
CA LYS A 71 -36.90 -18.30 -99.54
C LYS A 71 -36.44 -17.02 -98.84
N ALA A 72 -36.82 -15.86 -99.39
CA ALA A 72 -36.48 -14.57 -98.79
C ALA A 72 -37.11 -14.37 -97.40
N GLN A 73 -38.32 -14.90 -97.18
CA GLN A 73 -39.02 -14.84 -95.90
C GLN A 73 -38.38 -15.80 -94.88
N ALA A 74 -38.07 -17.02 -95.30
CA ALA A 74 -37.37 -18.01 -94.47
C ALA A 74 -35.99 -17.51 -94.01
N GLU A 75 -35.18 -16.97 -94.94
CA GLU A 75 -33.88 -16.38 -94.63
C GLU A 75 -33.99 -15.19 -93.67
N THR A 76 -34.99 -14.33 -93.83
CA THR A 76 -35.21 -13.17 -92.94
C THR A 76 -35.57 -13.58 -91.53
N ILE A 77 -36.47 -14.56 -91.37
CA ILE A 77 -36.88 -15.09 -90.06
C ILE A 77 -35.70 -15.75 -89.35
N VAL A 78 -34.93 -16.58 -90.07
CA VAL A 78 -33.76 -17.27 -89.52
C VAL A 78 -32.65 -16.28 -89.16
N SER A 79 -32.47 -15.21 -89.94
CA SER A 79 -31.53 -14.13 -89.64
C SER A 79 -31.92 -13.35 -88.37
N ALA A 80 -33.20 -13.01 -88.21
CA ALA A 80 -33.70 -12.36 -87.00
C ALA A 80 -33.53 -13.25 -85.75
N LEU A 81 -33.81 -14.55 -85.88
CA LEU A 81 -33.65 -15.53 -84.79
C LEU A 81 -32.19 -15.73 -84.40
N THR A 82 -31.28 -15.78 -85.40
CA THR A 82 -29.84 -15.85 -85.18
C THR A 82 -29.34 -14.60 -84.45
N THR A 83 -29.82 -13.42 -84.86
CA THR A 83 -29.45 -12.14 -84.23
C THR A 83 -29.93 -12.09 -82.78
N LEU A 84 -31.20 -12.43 -82.51
CA LEU A 84 -31.75 -12.43 -81.15
C LEU A 84 -31.05 -13.46 -80.25
N SER A 85 -30.76 -14.66 -80.77
CA SER A 85 -30.06 -15.71 -80.03
C SER A 85 -28.63 -15.31 -79.69
N ASN A 86 -27.91 -14.68 -80.61
CA ASN A 86 -26.56 -14.17 -80.36
C ASN A 86 -26.55 -13.07 -79.29
N VAL A 87 -27.52 -12.15 -79.33
CA VAL A 87 -27.67 -11.11 -78.30
C VAL A 87 -28.00 -11.72 -76.94
N SER A 88 -28.93 -12.68 -76.89
CA SER A 88 -29.31 -13.35 -75.65
C SER A 88 -28.16 -14.15 -75.03
N LEU A 89 -27.41 -14.89 -75.84
CA LEU A 89 -26.24 -15.63 -75.37
C LEU A 89 -25.12 -14.69 -74.89
N ASP A 90 -24.86 -13.57 -75.57
CA ASP A 90 -23.85 -12.61 -75.09
C ASP A 90 -24.23 -12.03 -73.72
N THR A 91 -25.51 -11.74 -73.47
CA THR A 91 -25.99 -11.34 -72.15
C THR A 91 -25.81 -12.44 -71.11
N ILE A 92 -26.22 -13.67 -71.41
CA ILE A 92 -26.08 -14.82 -70.50
C ILE A 92 -24.61 -15.07 -70.17
N TYR A 93 -23.71 -15.05 -71.15
CA TYR A 93 -22.27 -15.25 -70.90
C TYR A 93 -21.60 -14.11 -70.12
N LYS A 94 -22.15 -12.88 -70.18
CA LYS A 94 -21.66 -11.75 -69.38
C LYS A 94 -22.16 -11.82 -67.93
N GLU A 95 -23.37 -12.30 -67.70
CA GLU A 95 -23.98 -12.38 -66.37
C GLU A 95 -23.68 -13.70 -65.64
N MET A 96 -23.38 -14.77 -66.37
CA MET A 96 -23.02 -16.07 -65.79
C MET A 96 -21.57 -16.12 -65.32
N VAL A 97 -21.36 -16.91 -64.27
CA VAL A 97 -20.03 -17.25 -63.76
C VAL A 97 -19.54 -18.52 -64.46
N THR A 98 -18.33 -18.47 -65.02
CA THR A 98 -17.71 -19.65 -65.63
C THR A 98 -17.17 -20.59 -64.56
N GLN A 99 -17.03 -21.88 -64.88
CA GLN A 99 -16.45 -22.86 -63.97
C GLN A 99 -15.02 -22.47 -63.55
N ALA A 100 -14.22 -21.95 -64.48
CA ALA A 100 -12.87 -21.46 -64.19
C ALA A 100 -12.88 -20.28 -63.22
N GLN A 101 -13.82 -19.33 -63.38
CA GLN A 101 -14.02 -18.22 -62.46
C GLN A 101 -14.36 -18.70 -61.05
N GLN A 102 -15.28 -19.66 -60.96
CA GLN A 102 -15.69 -20.25 -59.68
C GLN A 102 -14.51 -20.97 -59.02
N GLU A 103 -13.73 -21.74 -59.76
CA GLU A 103 -12.57 -22.47 -59.24
C GLU A 103 -11.51 -21.52 -58.67
N ILE A 104 -11.17 -20.44 -59.38
CA ILE A 104 -10.21 -19.44 -58.89
C ILE A 104 -10.73 -18.77 -57.60
N THR A 105 -12.01 -18.43 -57.57
CA THR A 105 -12.64 -17.82 -56.37
C THR A 105 -12.58 -18.78 -55.18
N VAL A 106 -12.86 -20.08 -55.40
CA VAL A 106 -12.76 -21.09 -54.35
C VAL A 106 -11.31 -21.24 -53.87
N GLN A 107 -10.33 -21.28 -54.77
CA GLN A 107 -8.91 -21.36 -54.40
C GLN A 107 -8.47 -20.15 -53.56
N GLN A 108 -8.93 -18.94 -53.89
CA GLN A 108 -8.68 -17.73 -53.08
C GLN A 108 -9.29 -17.88 -51.68
N LEU A 109 -10.56 -18.30 -51.59
CA LEU A 109 -11.22 -18.54 -50.30
C LEU A 109 -10.48 -19.60 -49.46
N MET A 110 -10.02 -20.69 -50.08
CA MET A 110 -9.23 -21.71 -49.40
C MET A 110 -7.89 -21.16 -48.88
N ALA A 111 -7.18 -20.37 -49.69
CA ALA A 111 -5.94 -19.73 -49.26
C ALA A 111 -6.16 -18.78 -48.06
N HIS A 112 -7.27 -18.04 -48.05
CA HIS A 112 -7.63 -17.18 -46.92
C HIS A 112 -7.95 -17.99 -45.67
N LEU A 113 -8.73 -19.07 -45.78
CA LEU A 113 -9.01 -19.97 -44.66
C LEU A 113 -7.73 -20.60 -44.11
N ASP A 114 -6.79 -20.96 -44.98
CA ASP A 114 -5.48 -21.49 -44.57
C ASP A 114 -4.63 -20.45 -43.85
N SER A 115 -4.69 -19.18 -44.25
CA SER A 115 -4.05 -18.07 -43.53
C SER A 115 -4.64 -17.90 -42.13
N ILE A 116 -5.97 -17.82 -42.02
CA ILE A 116 -6.67 -17.70 -40.73
C ILE A 116 -6.33 -18.88 -39.82
N ARG A 117 -6.27 -20.10 -40.37
CA ARG A 117 -5.88 -21.30 -39.62
C ARG A 117 -4.46 -21.18 -39.08
N LYS A 118 -3.51 -20.66 -39.87
CA LYS A 118 -2.13 -20.43 -39.41
C LYS A 118 -2.09 -19.42 -38.27
N ASP A 119 -2.80 -18.31 -38.40
CA ASP A 119 -2.86 -17.27 -37.37
C ASP A 119 -3.46 -17.82 -36.07
N MET A 120 -4.52 -18.62 -36.16
CA MET A 120 -5.13 -19.31 -35.01
C MET A 120 -4.12 -20.23 -34.30
N VAL A 121 -3.35 -21.02 -35.06
CA VAL A 121 -2.34 -21.93 -34.49
C VAL A 121 -1.19 -21.15 -33.85
N ILE A 122 -0.76 -20.02 -34.43
CA ILE A 122 0.27 -19.16 -33.86
C ILE A 122 -0.22 -18.57 -32.54
N LEU A 123 -1.45 -18.06 -32.52
CA LEU A 123 -2.07 -17.49 -31.33
C LEU A 123 -2.17 -18.54 -30.20
N GLU A 124 -2.62 -19.75 -30.53
CA GLU A 124 -2.74 -20.86 -29.57
C GLU A 124 -1.40 -21.34 -29.01
N LYS A 125 -0.41 -21.54 -29.89
CA LYS A 125 0.87 -22.14 -29.50
C LYS A 125 1.87 -21.16 -28.93
N SER A 126 1.87 -19.91 -29.39
CA SER A 126 2.85 -18.91 -28.97
C SER A 126 2.26 -17.98 -27.91
N GLU A 127 1.26 -17.19 -28.28
CA GLU A 127 0.82 -16.08 -27.43
C GLU A 127 0.11 -16.55 -26.16
N PHE A 128 -0.83 -17.50 -26.28
CA PHE A 128 -1.49 -18.06 -25.09
C PHE A 128 -0.55 -18.89 -24.22
N ALA A 129 0.42 -19.58 -24.81
CA ALA A 129 1.42 -20.32 -24.04
C ALA A 129 2.33 -19.36 -23.24
N ASN A 130 2.80 -18.28 -23.89
CA ASN A 130 3.60 -17.25 -23.26
C ASN A 130 2.84 -16.55 -22.14
N LEU A 131 1.59 -16.14 -22.39
CA LEU A 131 0.73 -15.52 -21.37
C LEU A 131 0.49 -16.44 -20.16
N ARG A 132 0.25 -17.75 -20.38
CA ARG A 132 0.11 -18.70 -19.27
C ARG A 132 1.41 -18.86 -18.48
N ALA A 133 2.55 -18.94 -19.16
CA ALA A 133 3.86 -19.05 -18.52
C ALA A 133 4.20 -17.79 -17.70
N GLU A 134 3.95 -16.61 -18.25
CA GLU A 134 4.13 -15.33 -17.56
C GLU A 134 3.20 -15.20 -16.36
N ASN A 135 1.94 -15.62 -16.50
CA ASN A 135 0.98 -15.60 -15.40
C ASN A 135 1.38 -16.55 -14.26
N GLN A 136 1.86 -17.75 -14.60
CA GLN A 136 2.43 -18.70 -13.62
C GLN A 136 3.66 -18.12 -12.92
N LYS A 137 4.56 -17.49 -13.67
CA LYS A 137 5.75 -16.83 -13.13
C LYS A 137 5.37 -15.73 -12.14
N MET A 138 4.47 -14.82 -12.53
CA MET A 138 3.98 -13.75 -11.66
C MET A 138 3.33 -14.30 -10.38
N LYS A 139 2.60 -15.42 -10.48
CA LYS A 139 2.00 -16.07 -9.31
C LYS A 139 3.07 -16.60 -8.34
N ILE A 140 4.14 -17.20 -8.86
CA ILE A 140 5.25 -17.69 -8.04
C ILE A 140 5.98 -16.53 -7.35
N GLU A 141 6.29 -15.46 -8.08
CA GLU A 141 6.95 -14.28 -7.53
C GLU A 141 6.09 -13.60 -6.44
N LEU A 142 4.76 -13.54 -6.65
CA LEU A 142 3.83 -13.02 -5.66
C LEU A 142 3.84 -13.84 -4.37
N GLU A 143 3.78 -15.16 -4.46
CA GLU A 143 3.84 -16.02 -3.26
C GLU A 143 5.21 -15.92 -2.57
N GLN A 144 6.30 -15.78 -3.33
CA GLN A 144 7.63 -15.56 -2.76
C GLN A 144 7.71 -14.25 -1.98
N VAL A 145 7.25 -13.13 -2.56
CA VAL A 145 7.23 -11.82 -1.89
C VAL A 145 6.34 -11.86 -0.64
N LYS A 146 5.18 -12.49 -0.74
CA LYS A 146 4.27 -12.67 0.40
C LYS A 146 4.92 -13.46 1.53
N GLN A 147 5.63 -14.55 1.21
CA GLN A 147 6.33 -15.34 2.22
C GLN A 147 7.48 -14.56 2.85
N GLN A 148 8.25 -13.81 2.05
CA GLN A 148 9.29 -12.92 2.56
C GLN A 148 8.72 -11.87 3.51
N LEU A 149 7.61 -11.22 3.15
CA LEU A 149 6.95 -10.22 3.99
C LEU A 149 6.48 -10.80 5.34
N ILE A 150 5.89 -12.00 5.32
CA ILE A 150 5.48 -12.71 6.54
C ILE A 150 6.70 -12.99 7.43
N ASN A 151 7.78 -13.50 6.84
CA ASN A 151 9.00 -13.82 7.57
C ASN A 151 9.64 -12.56 8.17
N GLU A 152 9.79 -11.48 7.40
CA GLU A 152 10.35 -10.22 7.89
C GLU A 152 9.49 -9.59 8.98
N THR A 153 8.17 -9.57 8.80
CA THR A 153 7.23 -9.08 9.82
C THR A 153 7.34 -9.89 11.11
N SER A 154 7.49 -11.21 11.00
CA SER A 154 7.67 -12.09 12.17
C SER A 154 9.00 -11.83 12.88
N ARG A 155 10.09 -11.62 12.11
CA ARG A 155 11.41 -11.30 12.64
C ARG A 155 11.40 -9.96 13.36
N ILE A 156 10.92 -8.89 12.72
CA ILE A 156 10.79 -7.55 13.31
C ILE A 156 9.96 -7.60 14.59
N ARG A 157 8.88 -8.38 14.62
CA ARG A 157 8.05 -8.53 15.82
C ARG A 157 8.83 -9.21 16.96
N ALA A 158 9.59 -10.25 16.67
CA ALA A 158 10.41 -10.94 17.66
C ALA A 158 11.52 -10.03 18.20
N ASP A 159 12.23 -9.33 17.31
CA ASP A 159 13.29 -8.39 17.65
C ASP A 159 12.75 -7.26 18.53
N ASN A 160 11.66 -6.59 18.12
CA ASN A 160 11.04 -5.54 18.92
C ASN A 160 10.56 -6.04 20.29
N LYS A 161 10.05 -7.27 20.39
CA LYS A 161 9.64 -7.85 21.66
C LYS A 161 10.86 -8.09 22.57
N LEU A 162 11.97 -8.54 22.00
CA LEU A 162 13.21 -8.72 22.74
C LEU A 162 13.74 -7.37 23.23
N ASP A 163 13.82 -6.37 22.36
CA ASP A 163 14.30 -5.02 22.69
C ASP A 163 13.48 -4.38 23.82
N ILE A 164 12.14 -4.45 23.72
CA ILE A 164 11.24 -3.94 24.77
C ILE A 164 11.48 -4.67 26.10
N ASN A 165 11.71 -5.99 26.06
CA ASN A 165 11.96 -6.76 27.28
C ASN A 165 13.32 -6.42 27.90
N LEU A 166 14.36 -6.24 27.09
CA LEU A 166 15.68 -5.83 27.56
C LEU A 166 15.64 -4.42 28.17
N GLU A 167 15.02 -3.46 27.49
CA GLU A 167 14.85 -2.11 28.04
C GLU A 167 13.98 -2.09 29.28
N ARG A 168 12.92 -2.91 29.34
CA ARG A 168 12.11 -3.06 30.56
C ARG A 168 12.96 -3.58 31.71
N SER A 169 13.77 -4.64 31.50
CA SER A 169 14.67 -5.18 32.52
C SER A 169 15.65 -4.11 32.99
N ARG A 170 16.27 -3.38 32.06
CA ARG A 170 17.22 -2.31 32.36
C ARG A 170 16.60 -1.19 33.20
N VAL A 171 15.38 -0.77 32.86
CA VAL A 171 14.64 0.25 33.62
C VAL A 171 14.29 -0.27 35.02
N THR A 172 13.86 -1.53 35.14
CA THR A 172 13.59 -2.15 36.44
C THR A 172 14.85 -2.21 37.30
N ASP A 173 15.97 -2.67 36.76
CA ASP A 173 17.24 -2.75 37.49
C ASP A 173 17.69 -1.35 37.98
N MET A 174 17.63 -0.34 37.11
CA MET A 174 17.92 1.05 37.48
C MET A 174 16.98 1.57 38.58
N PHE A 175 15.68 1.25 38.50
CA PHE A 175 14.72 1.65 39.51
C PHE A 175 15.03 1.00 40.87
N THR A 176 15.35 -0.29 40.89
CA THR A 176 15.73 -0.99 42.13
C THR A 176 17.04 -0.46 42.74
N ASP A 177 18.02 -0.08 41.92
CA ASP A 177 19.26 0.55 42.39
C ASP A 177 18.99 1.94 43.01
N GLN A 178 18.10 2.73 42.38
CA GLN A 178 17.68 4.01 42.93
C GLN A 178 16.91 3.85 44.25
N GLU A 179 15.98 2.89 44.32
CA GLU A 179 15.24 2.58 45.54
C GLU A 179 16.19 2.17 46.68
N LYS A 180 17.19 1.33 46.39
CA LYS A 180 18.22 0.94 47.34
C LYS A 180 19.02 2.14 47.84
N LYS A 181 19.52 3.00 46.96
CA LYS A 181 20.25 4.23 47.32
C LYS A 181 19.40 5.17 48.17
N LEU A 182 18.12 5.30 47.85
CA LEU A 182 17.18 6.10 48.61
C LEU A 182 16.94 5.51 50.00
N MET A 183 16.85 4.19 50.11
CA MET A 183 16.73 3.50 51.40
C MET A 183 17.99 3.72 52.24
N GLU A 184 19.18 3.51 51.67
CA GLU A 184 20.46 3.75 52.34
C GLU A 184 20.57 5.20 52.83
N ALA A 185 20.32 6.19 51.97
CA ALA A 185 20.33 7.60 52.35
C ALA A 185 19.30 7.92 53.45
N THR A 186 18.11 7.31 53.40
CA THR A 186 17.10 7.45 54.44
C THR A 186 17.58 6.87 55.77
N THR A 187 18.20 5.68 55.77
CA THR A 187 18.74 5.07 56.98
C THR A 187 19.90 5.88 57.58
N GLU A 188 20.80 6.41 56.75
CA GLU A 188 21.88 7.29 57.19
C GLU A 188 21.34 8.59 57.77
N PHE A 189 20.34 9.20 57.12
CA PHE A 189 19.67 10.39 57.61
C PHE A 189 19.06 10.16 58.99
N THR A 190 18.28 9.09 59.17
CA THR A 190 17.69 8.74 60.48
C THR A 190 18.76 8.46 61.54
N ARG A 191 19.86 7.80 61.18
CA ARG A 191 21.00 7.57 62.10
C ARG A 191 21.65 8.89 62.53
N ASN A 192 21.85 9.81 61.61
CA ASN A 192 22.42 11.12 61.91
C ASN A 192 21.47 12.00 62.71
N ASP A 193 20.16 11.95 62.42
CA ASP A 193 19.13 12.65 63.18
C ASP A 193 19.09 12.15 64.64
N THR A 194 19.03 10.84 64.85
CA THR A 194 19.05 10.24 66.20
C THR A 194 20.33 10.57 66.96
N LYS A 195 21.50 10.52 66.30
CA LYS A 195 22.77 10.96 66.88
C LYS A 195 22.73 12.44 67.29
N THR A 196 22.25 13.31 66.40
CA THR A 196 22.15 14.76 66.65
C THR A 196 21.20 15.05 67.80
N ARG A 197 20.04 14.40 67.85
CA ARG A 197 19.09 14.49 68.98
C ARG A 197 19.71 14.02 70.29
N GLY A 198 20.49 12.95 70.26
CA GLY A 198 21.24 12.47 71.43
C GLY A 198 22.21 13.52 71.97
N ILE A 199 23.02 14.12 71.08
CA ILE A 199 23.95 15.20 71.44
C ILE A 199 23.20 16.40 72.02
N ILE A 200 22.11 16.84 71.37
CA ILE A 200 21.28 17.95 71.86
C ILE A 200 20.75 17.67 73.26
N SER A 201 20.24 16.46 73.51
CA SER A 201 19.75 16.07 74.85
C SER A 201 20.87 16.01 75.89
N GLU A 202 22.04 15.48 75.53
CA GLU A 202 23.19 15.43 76.44
C GLU A 202 23.66 16.85 76.80
N THR A 203 23.79 17.74 75.82
CA THR A 203 24.15 19.14 76.04
C THR A 203 23.09 19.87 76.85
N GLY A 204 21.80 19.66 76.57
CA GLY A 204 20.69 20.21 77.36
C GLY A 204 20.77 19.79 78.83
N ASN A 205 20.96 18.50 79.10
CA ASN A 205 21.13 17.99 80.45
C ASN A 205 22.35 18.59 81.16
N LYS A 206 23.48 18.75 80.46
CA LYS A 206 24.69 19.40 81.01
C LYS A 206 24.42 20.85 81.39
N ILE A 207 23.78 21.61 80.51
CA ILE A 207 23.39 23.00 80.77
C ILE A 207 22.47 23.06 82.01
N ASP A 208 21.48 22.18 82.11
CA ASP A 208 20.58 22.15 83.27
C ASP A 208 21.31 21.83 84.58
N THR A 209 22.26 20.88 84.57
CA THR A 209 23.11 20.60 85.74
C THR A 209 24.02 21.78 86.11
N GLU A 210 24.62 22.46 85.12
CA GLU A 210 25.44 23.64 85.37
C GLU A 210 24.60 24.78 85.94
N ILE A 211 23.40 25.04 85.41
CA ILE A 211 22.45 26.03 85.93
C ILE A 211 22.09 25.72 87.39
N ALA A 212 21.77 24.46 87.71
CA ALA A 212 21.46 24.05 89.08
C ALA A 212 22.66 24.27 90.00
N SER A 213 23.87 23.89 89.56
CA SER A 213 25.10 24.06 90.34
C SER A 213 25.44 25.53 90.61
N LEU A 214 25.32 26.39 89.59
CA LEU A 214 25.53 27.83 89.69
C LEU A 214 24.50 28.47 90.60
N LYS A 215 23.24 28.03 90.54
CA LYS A 215 22.18 28.50 91.44
C LYS A 215 22.48 28.14 92.90
N THR A 216 22.91 26.91 93.18
CA THR A 216 23.33 26.51 94.53
C THR A 216 24.53 27.32 95.03
N LEU A 217 25.54 27.54 94.18
CA LEU A 217 26.70 28.37 94.52
C LEU A 217 26.31 29.83 94.80
N MET A 218 25.37 30.37 94.02
CA MET A 218 24.84 31.72 94.24
C MET A 218 24.08 31.82 95.57
N GLU A 219 23.23 30.84 95.88
CA GLU A 219 22.50 30.78 97.15
C GLU A 219 23.44 30.65 98.34
N SER A 220 24.49 29.82 98.26
CA SER A 220 25.49 29.69 99.32
C SER A 220 26.28 30.98 99.52
N ASN A 221 26.74 31.63 98.44
CA ASN A 221 27.47 32.89 98.52
C ASN A 221 26.61 34.03 99.10
N LYS A 222 25.31 34.08 98.76
CA LYS A 222 24.35 34.99 99.38
C LYS A 222 24.26 34.75 100.89
N LEU A 223 24.15 33.51 101.33
CA LEU A 223 24.10 33.15 102.76
C LEU A 223 25.40 33.49 103.48
N GLU A 224 26.56 33.26 102.86
CA GLU A 224 27.86 33.66 103.40
C GLU A 224 27.96 35.18 103.55
N THR A 225 27.57 35.94 102.55
CA THR A 225 27.55 37.41 102.60
C THR A 225 26.66 37.92 103.75
N ILE A 226 25.48 37.32 103.93
CA ILE A 226 24.58 37.63 105.07
C ILE A 226 25.27 37.31 106.41
N ARG A 227 25.95 36.16 106.52
CA ARG A 227 26.69 35.78 107.74
C ARG A 227 27.86 36.73 108.04
N TYR A 228 28.67 37.09 107.04
CA TYR A 228 29.76 38.06 107.20
C TYR A 228 29.25 39.44 107.62
N LEU A 229 28.14 39.90 107.04
CA LEU A 229 27.52 41.17 107.41
C LEU A 229 26.96 41.14 108.83
N ALA A 230 26.30 40.06 109.22
CA ALA A 230 25.87 39.88 110.61
C ALA A 230 27.07 39.90 111.58
N ALA A 231 28.13 39.15 111.27
CA ALA A 231 29.33 39.09 112.08
C ALA A 231 30.00 40.47 112.22
N SER A 232 30.12 41.24 111.13
CA SER A 232 30.70 42.59 111.17
C SER A 232 29.86 43.55 112.03
N VAL A 233 28.54 43.56 111.87
CA VAL A 233 27.63 44.35 112.71
C VAL A 233 27.73 43.95 114.18
N PHE A 234 27.75 42.65 114.49
CA PHE A 234 27.94 42.16 115.86
C PHE A 234 29.30 42.58 116.44
N THR A 235 30.40 42.53 115.67
CA THR A 235 31.71 43.01 116.13
C THR A 235 31.73 44.51 116.37
N CYS A 236 31.12 45.31 115.49
CA CYS A 236 30.97 46.76 115.69
C CYS A 236 30.15 47.08 116.94
N LEU A 237 29.04 46.37 117.17
CA LEU A 237 28.22 46.51 118.39
C LEU A 237 28.99 46.08 119.64
N ALA A 238 29.74 44.99 119.60
CA ALA A 238 30.57 44.53 120.72
C ALA A 238 31.66 45.54 121.08
N ILE A 239 32.31 46.14 120.07
CA ILE A 239 33.29 47.22 120.26
C ILE A 239 32.60 48.46 120.85
N ALA A 240 31.45 48.88 120.30
CA ALA A 240 30.70 50.04 120.81
C ALA A 240 30.24 49.85 122.26
N LEU A 241 29.76 48.65 122.64
CA LEU A 241 29.43 48.30 124.02
C LEU A 241 30.67 48.26 124.92
N GLY A 242 31.81 47.79 124.40
CA GLY A 242 33.10 47.86 125.09
C GLY A 242 33.51 49.30 125.42
N PHE A 243 33.40 50.22 124.45
CA PHE A 243 33.65 51.65 124.66
C PHE A 243 32.63 52.30 125.60
N TYR A 244 31.34 51.99 125.47
CA TYR A 244 30.30 52.49 126.38
C TYR A 244 30.54 52.06 127.84
N ARG A 245 31.07 50.85 128.05
CA ARG A 245 31.41 50.32 129.37
C ARG A 245 32.65 50.95 130.01
N LEU A 246 33.58 51.49 129.20
CA LEU A 246 34.75 52.23 129.66
C LEU A 246 34.46 53.71 129.97
N TRP A 247 33.32 54.25 129.52
CA TRP A 247 32.88 55.63 129.78
C TRP A 247 31.90 55.76 130.96
N LYS A 248 31.59 54.66 131.67
CA LYS A 248 30.81 54.65 132.92
C LYS A 248 31.72 54.38 134.10
#